data_AF-A0A447PNB7-F1
#
_entry.id   AF-A0A447PNB7-F1
#
_cell.length_a   1.000
_cell.length_b   1.000
_cell.length_c   1.000
_cell.angle_alpha   90.00
_cell.angle_beta   90.00
_cell.angle_gamma   90.00
#
_symmetry.space_group_name_H-M   'P 1'
#
loop_
_entity.id
_entity.type
_entity.pdbx_description
1 polymer ?
#
loop_
_entity_poly.entity_id
_entity_poly.type
_entity_poly.pdbx_seq_one_letter_code
_entity_poly.pdbx_strand_id
1 'polypeptide(L)'
;MTQFITHKWLAALGLASSIAAFPALAAKDVVVAVGSNFTTLDPYDANDTLSQAVAKSFYQGLFGLDKDMKVKNVLAKGYTVSDDGLTYTITLRQGGEISGRRGF
;
A
#
# COMPACT_ATOMS: atom_id res chain seq x y z
N MET A 1 -71.93 1.14 1.62
CA MET A 1 -71.20 1.51 2.86
C MET A 1 -70.42 0.26 3.24
N THR A 2 -69.10 0.21 3.14
CA THR A 2 -68.14 0.78 4.11
C THR A 2 -66.75 0.77 3.46
N GLN A 3 -66.01 1.88 3.52
CA GLN A 3 -64.66 2.01 2.96
C GLN A 3 -63.62 1.68 4.05
N PHE A 4 -62.70 0.76 3.76
CA PHE A 4 -61.55 0.47 4.64
C PHE A 4 -60.31 1.19 4.09
N ILE A 5 -59.87 2.22 4.82
CA ILE A 5 -58.66 2.98 4.53
C ILE A 5 -57.45 2.14 4.97
N THR A 6 -56.73 1.55 4.02
CA THR A 6 -55.48 0.83 4.29
C THR A 6 -54.27 1.76 4.14
N HIS A 7 -53.53 1.91 5.24
CA HIS A 7 -52.39 2.80 5.40
C HIS A 7 -51.17 2.26 4.65
N LYS A 8 -51.02 2.62 3.37
CA LYS A 8 -49.93 2.17 2.47
C LYS A 8 -48.58 2.89 2.67
N TRP A 9 -48.36 3.59 3.78
CA TRP A 9 -47.19 4.48 3.94
C TRP A 9 -46.16 4.06 5.00
N LEU A 10 -46.32 2.90 5.64
CA LEU A 10 -45.34 2.40 6.62
C LEU A 10 -44.33 1.38 6.04
N ALA A 11 -44.47 0.99 4.77
CA ALA A 11 -43.60 -0.01 4.14
C ALA A 11 -42.42 0.57 3.33
N ALA A 12 -42.15 1.88 3.42
CA ALA A 12 -41.05 2.54 2.70
C ALA A 12 -39.84 2.91 3.58
N LEU A 13 -39.89 2.62 4.89
CA LEU A 13 -38.82 2.98 5.84
C LEU A 13 -38.06 1.77 6.39
N GLY A 14 -38.07 0.64 5.67
CA GLY A 14 -37.38 -0.60 6.10
C GLY A 14 -36.17 -0.99 5.25
N LEU A 15 -35.95 -0.32 4.10
CA LEU A 15 -34.96 -0.74 3.10
C LEU A 15 -33.83 0.30 2.92
N ALA A 16 -33.38 0.92 4.01
CA ALA A 16 -32.25 1.85 4.01
C ALA A 16 -31.29 1.63 5.20
N SER A 17 -31.26 0.42 5.76
CA SER A 17 -30.41 0.09 6.91
C SER A 17 -29.60 -1.18 6.75
N SER A 18 -29.22 -1.52 5.52
CA SER A 18 -28.16 -2.50 5.25
C SER A 18 -26.87 -1.81 4.83
N ILE A 19 -26.45 -0.80 5.58
CA ILE A 19 -25.01 -0.58 5.80
C ILE A 19 -24.60 -1.65 6.81
N ALA A 20 -24.45 -2.89 6.36
CA ALA A 20 -23.64 -3.84 7.09
C ALA A 20 -22.21 -3.31 6.99
N ALA A 21 -21.84 -2.47 7.96
CA ALA A 21 -20.46 -2.14 8.22
C ALA A 21 -19.72 -3.47 8.34
N PHE A 22 -18.95 -3.83 7.32
CA PHE A 22 -17.96 -4.88 7.46
C PHE A 22 -17.06 -4.40 8.60
N PRO A 23 -16.99 -5.12 9.74
CA PRO A 23 -15.94 -4.84 10.68
C PRO A 23 -14.66 -5.15 9.91
N ALA A 24 -13.90 -4.11 9.56
CA ALA A 24 -12.53 -4.29 9.12
C ALA A 24 -11.85 -5.04 10.26
N LEU A 25 -11.62 -6.34 10.05
CA LEU A 25 -11.10 -7.25 11.06
C LEU A 25 -9.79 -6.66 11.58
N ALA A 26 -9.84 -6.06 12.76
CA ALA A 26 -8.79 -5.17 13.26
C ALA A 26 -7.64 -5.94 13.92
N ALA A 27 -7.14 -6.99 13.27
CA ALA A 27 -5.83 -7.55 13.56
C ALA A 27 -4.82 -6.80 12.68
N LYS A 28 -4.00 -5.94 13.29
CA LYS A 28 -2.97 -5.15 12.59
C LYS A 28 -1.67 -5.91 12.37
N ASP A 29 -1.52 -7.05 13.06
CA ASP A 29 -0.29 -7.83 13.05
C ASP A 29 -0.36 -8.93 12.00
N VAL A 30 0.72 -9.07 11.24
CA VAL A 30 0.90 -10.14 10.25
C VAL A 30 2.11 -10.95 10.67
N VAL A 31 1.90 -12.26 10.90
CA VAL A 31 2.98 -13.22 11.16
C VAL A 31 3.26 -13.97 9.87
N VAL A 32 4.49 -13.86 9.36
CA VAL A 32 4.94 -14.53 8.14
C VAL A 32 5.98 -15.58 8.50
N ALA A 33 5.71 -16.84 8.14
CA ALA A 33 6.71 -17.90 8.21
C ALA A 33 7.68 -17.77 7.02
N VAL A 34 8.98 -17.80 7.30
CA VAL A 34 10.04 -17.75 6.27
C VAL A 34 10.72 -19.10 6.13
N GLY A 35 11.08 -19.48 4.90
CA GLY A 35 11.64 -20.80 4.59
C GLY A 35 13.06 -21.04 5.11
N SER A 36 13.77 -19.97 5.50
CA SER A 36 15.09 -20.02 6.11
C SER A 36 15.35 -18.75 6.91
N ASN A 37 16.41 -18.77 7.72
CA ASN A 37 16.89 -17.56 8.38
C ASN A 37 17.41 -16.55 7.34
N PHE A 38 17.30 -15.26 7.65
CA PHE A 38 17.93 -14.20 6.85
C PHE A 38 19.45 -14.28 6.99
N THR A 39 20.17 -14.01 5.90
CA THR A 39 21.64 -14.02 5.88
C THR A 39 22.20 -12.68 6.33
N THR A 40 21.53 -11.57 5.99
CA THR A 40 21.86 -10.21 6.40
C THR A 40 20.64 -9.29 6.24
N LEU A 41 20.67 -8.15 6.96
CA LEU A 41 19.70 -7.06 6.81
C LEU A 41 20.29 -5.83 6.10
N ASP A 42 21.59 -5.87 5.78
CA ASP A 42 22.21 -4.88 4.93
C ASP A 42 21.86 -5.18 3.46
N PRO A 43 21.09 -4.31 2.77
CA PRO A 43 20.72 -4.52 1.39
C PRO A 43 21.92 -4.56 0.43
N TYR A 44 23.09 -4.09 0.83
CA TYR A 44 24.32 -4.18 0.05
C TYR A 44 24.91 -5.60 0.05
N ASP A 45 24.85 -6.29 1.19
CA ASP A 45 25.40 -7.64 1.36
C ASP A 45 24.38 -8.76 1.06
N ALA A 46 23.09 -8.42 0.94
CA ALA A 46 22.01 -9.39 0.70
C ALA A 46 22.01 -9.89 -0.75
N ASN A 47 22.49 -11.12 -0.97
CA ASN A 47 22.48 -11.77 -2.29
C ASN A 47 21.32 -12.76 -2.50
N ASP A 48 20.62 -13.16 -1.44
CA ASP A 48 19.48 -14.09 -1.51
C ASP A 48 18.12 -13.36 -1.58
N THR A 49 17.12 -14.04 -2.14
CA THR A 49 15.79 -13.47 -2.36
C THR A 49 15.05 -13.17 -1.06
N LEU A 50 15.23 -13.96 -0.01
CA LEU A 50 14.50 -13.79 1.26
C LEU A 50 15.00 -12.56 2.01
N SER A 51 16.31 -12.37 2.11
CA SER A 51 16.91 -11.19 2.74
C SER A 51 16.56 -9.90 1.99
N GLN A 52 16.58 -9.92 0.65
CA GLN A 52 16.13 -8.78 -0.16
C GLN A 52 14.63 -8.49 -0.03
N ALA A 53 13.79 -9.54 0.09
CA ALA A 53 12.36 -9.37 0.29
C ALA A 53 12.04 -8.72 1.64
N VAL A 54 12.76 -9.10 2.70
CA VAL A 54 12.58 -8.50 4.03
C VAL A 54 13.20 -7.12 4.13
N ALA A 55 14.30 -6.84 3.43
CA ALA A 55 14.86 -5.48 3.34
C ALA A 55 13.84 -4.46 2.81
N LYS A 56 12.96 -4.86 1.87
CA LYS A 56 11.88 -4.00 1.35
C LYS A 56 10.81 -3.62 2.39
N SER A 57 10.80 -4.26 3.57
CA SER A 57 9.90 -3.89 4.66
C SER A 57 10.37 -2.66 5.45
N PHE A 58 11.67 -2.36 5.45
CA PHE A 58 12.25 -1.24 6.19
C PHE A 58 13.10 -0.26 5.34
N TYR A 59 13.52 -0.66 4.13
CA TYR A 59 14.13 0.22 3.14
C TYR A 59 13.21 0.45 1.95
N GLN A 60 13.28 1.66 1.39
CA GLN A 60 12.49 2.05 0.23
C GLN A 60 13.39 2.64 -0.86
N GLY A 61 13.23 2.14 -2.09
CA GLY A 61 13.97 2.62 -3.27
C GLY A 61 13.28 3.77 -4.00
N LEU A 62 13.93 4.28 -5.04
CA LEU A 62 13.37 5.30 -5.93
C LEU A 62 12.14 4.79 -6.69
N PHE A 63 12.23 3.54 -7.14
CA PHE A 63 11.20 2.79 -7.84
C PHE A 63 10.96 1.45 -7.15
N GLY A 64 9.75 0.94 -7.29
CA GLY A 64 9.35 -0.39 -6.82
C GLY A 64 8.56 -1.11 -7.89
N LEU A 65 8.16 -2.34 -7.60
CA LEU A 65 7.25 -3.09 -8.46
C LEU A 65 5.87 -3.14 -7.79
N ASP A 66 4.82 -2.99 -8.59
CA ASP A 66 3.47 -3.28 -8.14
C ASP A 66 3.15 -4.78 -8.22
N LYS A 67 1.93 -5.15 -7.79
CA LYS A 67 1.43 -6.53 -7.81
C LYS A 67 1.41 -7.16 -9.20
N ASP A 68 1.40 -6.35 -10.26
CA ASP A 68 1.38 -6.77 -11.65
C ASP A 68 2.79 -6.73 -12.27
N MET A 69 3.83 -6.62 -11.43
CA MET A 69 5.24 -6.55 -11.79
C MET A 69 5.59 -5.32 -12.65
N LYS A 70 4.80 -4.24 -12.57
CA LYS A 70 5.10 -2.99 -13.27
C LYS A 70 5.89 -2.05 -12.38
N VAL A 71 6.77 -1.27 -13.01
CA VAL A 71 7.55 -0.24 -12.33
C VAL A 71 6.62 0.86 -11.82
N LYS A 72 6.72 1.13 -10.52
CA LYS A 72 5.96 2.17 -9.82
C LYS A 72 6.95 3.16 -9.19
N ASN A 73 6.66 4.45 -9.35
CA ASN A 73 7.40 5.53 -8.69
C ASN A 73 7.12 5.51 -7.19
N VAL A 74 8.16 5.39 -6.37
CA VAL A 74 8.04 5.32 -4.91
C VAL A 74 8.55 6.61 -4.28
N LEU A 75 9.87 6.76 -4.07
CA LEU A 75 10.47 8.02 -3.64
C LEU A 75 10.69 8.98 -4.82
N ALA A 76 10.77 8.46 -6.04
CA ALA A 76 10.75 9.28 -7.24
C ALA A 76 9.36 9.88 -7.46
N LYS A 77 9.33 11.13 -7.93
CA LYS A 77 8.18 11.76 -8.60
C LYS A 77 8.16 11.35 -10.08
N GLY A 78 9.34 11.30 -10.69
CA GLY A 78 9.55 10.89 -12.08
C GLY A 78 11.02 11.01 -12.45
N TYR A 79 11.33 10.73 -13.70
CA TYR A 79 12.68 10.84 -14.25
C TYR A 79 12.65 11.29 -15.70
N THR A 80 13.74 11.91 -16.15
CA THR A 80 14.03 12.21 -17.55
C THR A 80 15.33 11.52 -17.95
N VAL A 81 15.44 11.12 -19.23
CA VAL A 81 16.60 10.44 -19.79
C VAL A 81 17.16 11.30 -20.91
N SER A 82 18.48 11.46 -20.98
CA SER A 82 19.16 12.12 -22.10
C SER A 82 19.01 11.32 -23.40
N ASP A 83 19.21 11.99 -24.54
CA ASP A 83 19.06 11.38 -25.87
C ASP A 83 20.03 10.20 -26.12
N ASP A 84 21.17 10.20 -25.44
CA ASP A 84 22.17 9.12 -25.49
C ASP A 84 21.85 7.95 -24.53
N GLY A 85 20.82 8.08 -23.69
CA GLY A 85 20.42 7.05 -22.73
C GLY A 85 21.35 6.88 -21.52
N LEU A 86 22.36 7.75 -21.34
CA LEU A 86 23.40 7.59 -20.30
C LEU A 86 23.14 8.44 -19.06
N THR A 87 22.38 9.51 -19.17
CA THR A 87 22.09 10.43 -18.06
C THR A 87 20.63 10.33 -17.64
N TYR A 88 20.40 10.00 -16.37
CA TYR A 88 19.07 9.93 -15.77
C TYR A 88 18.94 11.01 -14.70
N THR A 89 18.00 11.94 -14.89
CA THR A 89 17.66 12.95 -13.88
C THR A 89 16.39 12.53 -13.17
N ILE A 90 16.49 12.23 -11.87
CA ILE A 90 15.37 11.74 -11.07
C ILE A 90 14.90 12.86 -10.16
N THR A 91 13.62 13.23 -10.27
CA THR A 91 12.99 14.18 -9.34
C THR A 91 12.47 13.43 -8.13
N LEU A 92 12.93 13.78 -6.92
CA LEU A 92 12.47 13.15 -5.68
C LEU A 92 11.18 13.80 -5.15
N ARG A 93 10.37 13.02 -4.44
CA ARG A 93 9.23 13.56 -3.68
C ARG A 93 9.74 14.31 -2.45
N GLN A 94 9.15 15.47 -2.17
CA GLN A 94 9.44 16.23 -0.94
C GLN A 94 8.75 15.57 0.25
N GLY A 95 9.43 15.55 1.41
CA GLY A 95 8.87 15.04 2.67
C GLY A 95 9.13 13.55 2.96
N GLY A 96 10.13 12.93 2.32
CA GLY A 96 10.57 11.59 2.73
C GLY A 96 11.26 11.66 4.10
N GLU A 97 10.61 11.17 5.14
CA GLU A 97 11.19 11.05 6.47
C GLU A 97 11.94 9.71 6.61
N ILE A 98 13.17 9.79 7.11
CA ILE A 98 13.95 8.60 7.47
C ILE A 98 13.62 8.27 8.92
N SER A 99 13.30 7.01 9.20
CA SER A 99 13.07 6.55 10.58
C SER A 99 14.27 6.94 11.47
N GLY A 100 14.03 7.78 12.48
CA GLY A 100 15.06 8.28 13.40
C GLY A 100 15.56 9.71 13.14
N ARG A 101 15.27 10.33 12.00
CA ARG A 101 15.51 11.77 11.77
C ARG A 101 14.23 12.57 11.99
N ARG A 102 14.08 13.18 13.17
CA ARG A 102 13.14 14.31 13.33
C ARG A 102 13.63 15.47 12.44
N GLY A 103 12.71 16.03 11.68
CA GLY A 103 12.98 16.96 10.57
C GLY A 103 13.99 18.08 10.86
N PHE A 104 14.64 18.51 9.78
CA PHE A 104 15.14 19.88 9.65
C PHE A 104 14.13 20.65 8.81
#